data_AF-A0A834GAX5-F1
#
_entry.id   AF-A0A834GAX5-F1
#
_cell.length_a   1.000
_cell.length_b   1.000
_cell.length_c   1.000
_cell.angle_alpha   90.00
_cell.angle_beta   90.00
_cell.angle_gamma   90.00
#
_symmetry.space_group_name_H-M   'P 1'
#
loop_
_entity.id
_entity.type
_entity.pdbx_description
1 polymer ?
#
loop_
_entity_poly.entity_id
_entity_poly.type
_entity_poly.pdbx_seq_one_letter_code
_entity_poly.pdbx_strand_id
1 'polypeptide(L)'
;MIKVTALQNHFLIPLDDFTQNPDCNFRGREQECVSLIKKCKSLEEFKQAHAQTLKLGIFWSSFVASNLVATCALSNWGSMDYACSIFRQIEEPGSFAFNHMIRGHVKDMNLEQALQVFDEMLECGVEPDNFTYPTLLKACANLPALKEGKQVHGHSVKLGFGDDLFVQNSLVNMYGKCGEISLSCAVFDKMVQRSVASWSALIAAHASLGMWGKCLEIFRGMSSEGCWRAEESILVNVVSACTHLGALDLGRCTHGSLLRTMSGLNVVVETSLMDMYVKCGSLNKGLFLFQRMIEKNQMSYGVMISGLAMHGQGREALKLFNEMLEQGLKPDDVAYVGVLSACSHAGLVEEGLKYFGRMKLEHEVVPTVQHYGCIVDLLGRVGKLKEAYELIKIISIEPNEVLWRTLLNACRVHQNVAIGEVAARELSLSDSGNAGDYVVLSNLYAQSHSWRDVAKTRKEMMCKGFIQTPGFSLVEMKRKVYRFVSQDVSFPKCDGIYEMIHQMEWQLKFEGYSPDTSVVLHDVDEGEKRRRLSSHSQKLAIAFALIHSSQGSPIRIVRNIRMCSDCHTYTKLISSIYDREITVRDRNQFHHFKDGTCSCRDCG
;
A
#
# COMPACT_ATOMS: atom_id res chain seq x y z
N MET A 1 -22.78 51.31 -8.48
CA MET A 1 -21.57 51.72 -9.20
C MET A 1 -20.52 50.61 -9.06
N ILE A 2 -20.62 49.57 -9.88
CA ILE A 2 -19.67 48.46 -9.98
C ILE A 2 -19.48 48.21 -11.49
N LYS A 3 -18.21 48.18 -11.91
CA LYS A 3 -17.75 48.28 -13.30
C LYS A 3 -18.16 47.07 -14.14
N VAL A 4 -18.98 47.32 -15.15
CA VAL A 4 -19.10 46.50 -16.37
C VAL A 4 -17.96 46.95 -17.29
N THR A 5 -16.99 46.08 -17.57
CA THR A 5 -15.99 46.35 -18.61
C THR A 5 -15.58 45.07 -19.34
N ALA A 6 -15.81 45.13 -20.66
CA ALA A 6 -15.05 44.51 -21.73
C ALA A 6 -15.24 43.01 -22.04
N LEU A 7 -16.39 42.68 -22.64
CA LEU A 7 -16.47 41.63 -23.68
C LEU A 7 -17.63 41.85 -24.68
N GLN A 8 -18.12 43.09 -24.80
CA GLN A 8 -19.26 43.45 -25.68
C GLN A 8 -18.88 44.09 -27.02
N ASN A 9 -17.58 44.26 -27.32
CA ASN A 9 -17.15 44.93 -28.54
C ASN A 9 -16.26 44.02 -29.40
N HIS A 10 -16.88 43.05 -30.07
CA HIS A 10 -16.60 42.64 -31.44
C HIS A 10 -17.82 41.79 -31.86
N PHE A 11 -18.24 41.86 -33.13
CA PHE A 11 -19.45 41.23 -33.71
C PHE A 11 -20.74 42.07 -33.73
N LEU A 12 -20.64 43.24 -34.37
CA LEU A 12 -21.66 43.68 -35.31
C LEU A 12 -20.98 43.76 -36.68
N ILE A 13 -21.22 42.78 -37.55
CA ILE A 13 -20.99 42.92 -38.99
C ILE A 13 -22.38 43.08 -39.62
N PRO A 14 -22.60 44.11 -40.47
CA PRO A 14 -23.87 44.30 -41.17
C PRO A 14 -24.21 43.09 -42.04
N LEU A 15 -25.49 42.73 -42.09
CA LEU A 15 -26.02 41.98 -43.23
C LEU A 15 -25.84 42.87 -44.45
N ASP A 16 -24.84 42.59 -45.29
CA ASP A 16 -24.81 42.91 -46.73
C ASP A 16 -23.49 42.38 -47.32
N ASP A 17 -23.54 41.19 -47.94
CA ASP A 17 -23.06 40.95 -49.31
C ASP A 17 -23.19 39.44 -49.63
N PHE A 18 -24.28 39.10 -50.31
CA PHE A 18 -24.48 37.80 -50.94
C PHE A 18 -23.68 37.76 -52.24
N THR A 19 -22.42 37.30 -52.23
CA THR A 19 -21.75 36.70 -53.40
C THR A 19 -20.39 36.12 -53.01
N GLN A 20 -20.37 35.01 -52.26
CA GLN A 20 -19.23 34.07 -52.24
C GLN A 20 -19.64 32.75 -51.57
N ASN A 21 -19.31 31.65 -52.25
CA ASN A 21 -19.61 30.24 -51.97
C ASN A 21 -20.19 29.94 -50.55
N PRO A 22 -21.50 29.64 -50.40
CA PRO A 22 -22.16 29.52 -49.09
C PRO A 22 -21.55 28.44 -48.17
N ASP A 23 -21.01 27.35 -48.73
CA ASP A 23 -20.39 26.27 -47.97
C ASP A 23 -19.06 26.67 -47.29
N CYS A 24 -18.32 27.62 -47.87
CA CYS A 24 -17.01 28.01 -47.34
C CYS A 24 -17.14 28.93 -46.10
N ASN A 25 -18.23 29.70 -46.01
CA ASN A 25 -18.52 30.60 -44.89
C ASN A 25 -19.13 29.84 -43.70
N PHE A 26 -19.94 28.80 -43.96
CA PHE A 26 -20.56 27.98 -42.92
C PHE A 26 -19.53 27.21 -42.07
N ARG A 27 -18.59 26.52 -42.72
CA ARG A 27 -17.53 25.75 -42.03
C ARG A 27 -16.59 26.63 -41.20
N GLY A 28 -16.32 27.86 -41.66
CA GLY A 28 -15.54 28.85 -40.92
C GLY A 28 -16.22 29.27 -39.61
N ARG A 29 -17.54 29.49 -39.66
CA ARG A 29 -18.35 29.84 -38.48
C ARG A 29 -18.42 28.70 -37.46
N GLU A 30 -18.54 27.44 -37.91
CA GLU A 30 -18.49 26.28 -37.01
C GLU A 30 -17.16 26.19 -36.25
N GLN A 31 -16.04 26.39 -36.95
CA GLN A 31 -14.70 26.37 -36.34
C GLN A 31 -14.51 27.52 -35.36
N GLU A 32 -14.99 28.72 -35.70
CA GLU A 32 -14.94 29.89 -34.82
C GLU A 32 -15.76 29.64 -33.54
N CYS A 33 -16.97 29.10 -33.65
CA CYS A 33 -17.79 28.73 -32.51
C CYS A 33 -17.15 27.66 -31.63
N VAL A 34 -16.56 26.61 -32.21
CA VAL A 34 -15.81 25.60 -31.44
C VAL A 34 -14.61 26.24 -30.71
N SER A 35 -13.94 27.20 -31.35
CA SER A 35 -12.83 27.94 -30.71
C SER A 35 -13.29 28.78 -29.52
N LEU A 36 -14.49 29.38 -29.60
CA LEU A 36 -15.10 30.16 -28.53
C LEU A 36 -15.53 29.27 -27.36
N ILE A 37 -16.20 28.15 -27.66
CA ILE A 37 -16.64 27.17 -26.68
C ILE A 37 -15.45 26.63 -25.86
N LYS A 38 -14.33 26.32 -26.53
CA LYS A 38 -13.11 25.82 -25.86
C LYS A 38 -12.40 26.87 -24.97
N LYS A 39 -12.73 28.16 -25.11
CA LYS A 39 -12.16 29.26 -24.32
C LYS A 39 -12.99 29.61 -23.08
N CYS A 40 -14.20 29.05 -22.93
CA CYS A 40 -15.05 29.30 -21.78
C CYS A 40 -14.36 28.88 -20.47
N LYS A 41 -14.49 29.72 -19.44
CA LYS A 41 -13.91 29.50 -18.10
C LYS A 41 -14.95 29.22 -17.03
N SER A 42 -16.23 29.37 -17.36
CA SER A 42 -17.35 29.12 -16.47
C SER A 42 -18.53 28.50 -17.21
N LEU A 43 -19.40 27.84 -16.45
CA LEU A 43 -20.64 27.27 -16.97
C LEU A 43 -21.58 28.34 -17.55
N GLU A 44 -21.57 29.56 -17.00
CA GLU A 44 -22.42 30.67 -17.47
C GLU A 44 -21.95 31.21 -18.82
N GLU A 45 -20.64 31.41 -19.02
CA GLU A 45 -20.07 31.75 -20.33
C GLU A 45 -20.38 30.66 -21.36
N PHE A 46 -20.28 29.39 -20.96
CA PHE A 46 -20.60 28.26 -21.83
C PHE A 46 -22.08 28.22 -22.23
N LYS A 47 -23.01 28.47 -21.29
CA LYS A 47 -24.45 28.56 -21.59
C LYS A 47 -24.74 29.70 -22.58
N GLN A 48 -24.05 30.83 -22.45
CA GLN A 48 -24.17 31.94 -23.41
C GLN A 48 -23.67 31.54 -24.81
N ALA A 49 -22.52 30.87 -24.89
CA ALA A 49 -22.00 30.35 -26.16
C ALA A 49 -22.96 29.32 -26.79
N HIS A 50 -23.50 28.40 -25.99
CA HIS A 50 -24.49 27.43 -26.45
C HIS A 50 -25.78 28.12 -26.96
N ALA A 51 -26.31 29.11 -26.24
CA ALA A 51 -27.47 29.88 -26.69
C ALA A 51 -27.20 30.62 -28.02
N GLN A 52 -25.99 31.14 -28.23
CA GLN A 52 -25.58 31.73 -29.50
C GLN A 52 -25.55 30.70 -30.63
N THR A 53 -25.05 29.48 -30.39
CA THR A 53 -25.07 28.42 -31.41
C THR A 53 -26.48 28.02 -31.85
N LEU A 54 -27.44 28.03 -30.92
CA LEU A 54 -28.86 27.82 -31.22
C LEU A 54 -29.43 28.97 -32.06
N LYS A 55 -29.16 30.22 -31.66
CA LYS A 55 -29.64 31.42 -32.39
C LYS A 55 -29.09 31.50 -33.82
N LEU A 56 -27.85 31.05 -34.02
CA LEU A 56 -27.18 31.04 -35.33
C LEU A 56 -27.60 29.84 -36.21
N GLY A 57 -28.39 28.89 -35.68
CA GLY A 57 -28.85 27.71 -36.41
C GLY A 57 -27.77 26.67 -36.69
N ILE A 58 -26.56 26.85 -36.16
CA ILE A 58 -25.41 25.94 -36.36
C ILE A 58 -25.39 24.76 -35.39
N PHE A 59 -26.25 24.76 -34.37
CA PHE A 59 -26.36 23.68 -33.40
C PHE A 59 -26.67 22.32 -34.05
N TRP A 60 -27.55 22.31 -35.06
CA TRP A 60 -27.98 21.08 -35.75
C TRP A 60 -26.86 20.40 -36.56
N SER A 61 -25.69 21.02 -36.66
CA SER A 61 -24.48 20.34 -37.10
C SER A 61 -24.00 19.38 -36.02
N SER A 62 -23.97 18.08 -36.34
CA SER A 62 -23.43 17.03 -35.46
C SER A 62 -22.03 17.38 -34.94
N PHE A 63 -21.22 18.13 -35.72
CA PHE A 63 -19.88 18.58 -35.31
C PHE A 63 -19.91 19.60 -34.16
N VAL A 64 -20.75 20.64 -34.22
CA VAL A 64 -20.80 21.70 -33.20
C VAL A 64 -21.44 21.16 -31.91
N ALA A 65 -22.56 20.43 -32.02
CA ALA A 65 -23.22 19.82 -30.87
C ALA A 65 -22.31 18.83 -30.13
N SER A 66 -21.57 18.00 -30.87
CA SER A 66 -20.60 17.07 -30.27
C SER A 66 -19.46 17.79 -29.53
N ASN A 67 -18.98 18.93 -30.04
CA ASN A 67 -17.97 19.73 -29.36
C ASN A 67 -18.51 20.46 -28.11
N LEU A 68 -19.79 20.87 -28.11
CA LEU A 68 -20.48 21.37 -26.93
C LEU A 68 -20.53 20.31 -25.83
N VAL A 69 -20.96 19.09 -26.17
CA VAL A 69 -20.97 17.94 -25.26
C VAL A 69 -19.56 17.68 -24.71
N ALA A 70 -18.57 17.55 -25.58
CA ALA A 70 -17.18 17.30 -25.19
C ALA A 70 -16.63 18.35 -24.21
N THR A 71 -16.90 19.62 -24.48
CA THR A 71 -16.40 20.72 -23.65
C THR A 71 -17.13 20.75 -22.30
N CYS A 72 -18.45 20.57 -22.30
CA CYS A 72 -19.25 20.57 -21.07
C CYS A 72 -18.94 19.37 -20.17
N ALA A 73 -18.78 18.17 -20.74
CA ALA A 73 -18.52 16.95 -19.99
C ALA A 73 -17.11 16.89 -19.38
N LEU A 74 -16.11 17.48 -20.04
CA LEU A 74 -14.70 17.32 -19.63
C LEU A 74 -14.11 18.53 -18.91
N SER A 75 -14.73 19.70 -18.96
CA SER A 75 -14.21 20.89 -18.27
C SER A 75 -14.38 20.80 -16.75
N ASN A 76 -13.48 21.41 -15.97
CA ASN A 76 -13.56 21.42 -14.50
C ASN A 76 -14.79 22.17 -13.97
N TRP A 77 -15.27 23.17 -14.73
CA TRP A 77 -16.51 23.92 -14.45
C TRP A 77 -17.75 23.28 -15.10
N GLY A 78 -17.58 22.16 -15.80
CA GLY A 78 -18.61 21.47 -16.57
C GLY A 78 -19.73 20.89 -15.71
N SER A 79 -20.86 20.54 -16.33
CA SER A 79 -21.98 19.86 -15.69
C SER A 79 -22.40 18.67 -16.54
N MET A 80 -22.29 17.46 -15.98
CA MET A 80 -22.68 16.25 -16.70
C MET A 80 -24.17 16.24 -17.03
N ASP A 81 -25.04 16.73 -16.12
CA ASP A 81 -26.48 16.86 -16.40
C ASP A 81 -26.75 17.77 -17.60
N TYR A 82 -26.00 18.88 -17.71
CA TYR A 82 -26.14 19.78 -18.84
C TYR A 82 -25.59 19.16 -20.13
N ALA A 83 -24.47 18.45 -20.06
CA ALA A 83 -23.94 17.69 -21.20
C ALA A 83 -24.94 16.62 -21.69
N CYS A 84 -25.58 15.87 -20.78
CA CYS A 84 -26.68 14.94 -21.09
C CYS A 84 -27.85 15.64 -21.78
N SER A 85 -28.21 16.84 -21.33
CA SER A 85 -29.31 17.61 -21.93
C SER A 85 -29.01 18.04 -23.37
N ILE A 86 -27.75 18.36 -23.67
CA ILE A 86 -27.28 18.69 -25.03
C ILE A 86 -27.22 17.44 -25.89
N PHE A 87 -26.67 16.35 -25.35
CA PHE A 87 -26.52 15.07 -26.06
C PHE A 87 -27.86 14.52 -26.55
N ARG A 88 -28.90 14.57 -25.72
CA ARG A 88 -30.26 14.12 -26.07
C ARG A 88 -30.93 14.93 -27.20
N GLN A 89 -30.39 16.11 -27.54
CA GLN A 89 -30.88 16.93 -28.65
C GLN A 89 -30.18 16.63 -29.98
N ILE A 90 -29.18 15.74 -29.99
CA ILE A 90 -28.47 15.32 -31.21
C ILE A 90 -29.26 14.18 -31.85
N GLU A 91 -29.73 14.38 -33.08
CA GLU A 91 -30.51 13.35 -33.81
C GLU A 91 -29.66 12.13 -34.19
N GLU A 92 -28.43 12.35 -34.66
CA GLU A 92 -27.49 11.29 -35.04
C GLU A 92 -26.13 11.49 -34.34
N PRO A 93 -26.01 11.07 -33.07
CA PRO A 93 -24.75 11.17 -32.34
C PRO A 93 -23.72 10.18 -32.87
N GLY A 94 -22.59 10.65 -33.37
CA GLY A 94 -21.47 9.80 -33.79
C GLY A 94 -20.60 9.32 -32.63
N SER A 95 -19.62 8.44 -32.92
CA SER A 95 -18.71 7.85 -31.91
C SER A 95 -17.99 8.90 -31.07
N PHE A 96 -17.69 10.08 -31.62
CA PHE A 96 -17.08 11.17 -30.86
C PHE A 96 -17.98 11.66 -29.71
N ALA A 97 -19.28 11.86 -29.93
CA ALA A 97 -20.19 12.34 -28.90
C ALA A 97 -20.36 11.31 -27.77
N PHE A 98 -20.61 10.04 -28.14
CA PHE A 98 -20.68 8.93 -27.19
C PHE A 98 -19.40 8.77 -26.39
N ASN A 99 -18.23 8.79 -27.03
CA ASN A 99 -16.94 8.71 -26.35
C ASN A 99 -16.74 9.81 -25.30
N HIS A 100 -17.21 11.04 -25.58
CA HIS A 100 -17.12 12.14 -24.61
C HIS A 100 -18.13 12.01 -23.48
N MET A 101 -19.33 11.49 -23.74
CA MET A 101 -20.31 11.17 -22.70
C MET A 101 -19.78 10.09 -21.75
N ILE A 102 -19.26 8.99 -22.29
CA ILE A 102 -18.65 7.90 -21.50
C ILE A 102 -17.48 8.47 -20.67
N ARG A 103 -16.59 9.26 -21.28
CA ARG A 103 -15.46 9.90 -20.56
C ARG A 103 -15.92 10.85 -19.47
N GLY A 104 -16.97 11.65 -19.72
CA GLY A 104 -17.57 12.56 -18.74
C GLY A 104 -18.13 11.81 -17.53
N HIS A 105 -18.92 10.76 -17.76
CA HIS A 105 -19.43 9.90 -16.69
C HIS A 105 -18.32 9.24 -15.88
N VAL A 106 -17.25 8.76 -16.52
CA VAL A 106 -16.09 8.21 -15.81
C VAL A 106 -15.36 9.27 -14.98
N LYS A 107 -15.26 10.51 -15.49
CA LYS A 107 -14.65 11.64 -14.77
C LYS A 107 -15.43 11.99 -13.50
N ASP A 108 -16.76 12.01 -13.59
CA ASP A 108 -17.66 12.34 -12.46
C ASP A 108 -17.96 11.13 -11.56
N MET A 109 -17.27 10.00 -11.75
CA MET A 109 -17.46 8.75 -11.00
C MET A 109 -18.86 8.12 -11.12
N ASN A 110 -19.63 8.49 -12.15
CA ASN A 110 -20.92 7.90 -12.53
C ASN A 110 -20.70 6.68 -13.43
N LEU A 111 -20.02 5.67 -12.89
CA LEU A 111 -19.40 4.62 -13.69
C LEU A 111 -20.43 3.65 -14.33
N GLU A 112 -21.57 3.40 -13.68
CA GLU A 112 -22.65 2.57 -14.24
C GLU A 112 -23.29 3.25 -15.45
N GLN A 113 -23.51 4.56 -15.37
CA GLN A 113 -24.02 5.36 -16.49
C GLN A 113 -23.04 5.35 -17.67
N ALA A 114 -21.73 5.30 -17.41
CA ALA A 114 -20.75 5.16 -18.49
C ALA A 114 -20.92 3.85 -19.28
N LEU A 115 -21.33 2.76 -18.62
CA LEU A 115 -21.65 1.48 -19.28
C LEU A 115 -23.00 1.55 -20.01
N GLN A 116 -24.02 2.18 -19.40
CA GLN A 116 -25.32 2.38 -20.05
C GLN A 116 -25.23 3.20 -21.33
N VAL A 117 -24.40 4.26 -21.36
CA VAL A 117 -24.17 5.06 -22.57
C VAL A 117 -23.46 4.24 -23.66
N PHE A 118 -22.66 3.24 -23.29
CA PHE A 118 -22.09 2.30 -24.26
C PHE A 118 -23.13 1.34 -24.81
N ASP A 119 -24.05 0.85 -23.98
CA ASP A 119 -25.18 0.05 -24.47
C ASP A 119 -26.04 0.88 -25.44
N GLU A 120 -26.33 2.14 -25.13
CA GLU A 120 -27.03 3.09 -26.03
C GLU A 120 -26.27 3.29 -27.35
N MET A 121 -24.94 3.43 -27.30
CA MET A 121 -24.09 3.54 -28.50
C MET A 121 -24.27 2.33 -29.43
N LEU A 122 -24.31 1.12 -28.87
CA LEU A 122 -24.51 -0.12 -29.61
C LEU A 122 -25.94 -0.25 -30.16
N GLU A 123 -26.95 0.14 -29.37
CA GLU A 123 -28.35 0.15 -29.79
C GLU A 123 -28.61 1.12 -30.95
N CYS A 124 -27.93 2.27 -30.96
CA CYS A 124 -27.96 3.22 -32.07
C CYS A 124 -27.17 2.76 -33.32
N GLY A 125 -26.51 1.59 -33.27
CA GLY A 125 -25.70 1.07 -34.37
C GLY A 125 -24.40 1.86 -34.63
N VAL A 126 -23.93 2.62 -33.64
CA VAL A 126 -22.71 3.42 -33.76
C VAL A 126 -21.51 2.56 -33.36
N GLU A 127 -20.56 2.38 -34.28
CA GLU A 127 -19.41 1.51 -34.04
C GLU A 127 -18.43 2.11 -33.00
N PRO A 128 -18.05 1.34 -31.95
CA PRO A 128 -16.99 1.71 -31.03
C PRO A 128 -15.62 1.78 -31.69
N ASP A 129 -14.79 2.71 -31.23
CA ASP A 129 -13.43 2.92 -31.75
C ASP A 129 -12.36 2.65 -30.67
N ASN A 130 -11.09 2.84 -31.03
CA ASN A 130 -9.96 2.67 -30.13
C ASN A 130 -9.93 3.69 -28.96
N PHE A 131 -10.79 4.71 -28.96
CA PHE A 131 -10.97 5.66 -27.87
C PHE A 131 -12.11 5.28 -26.91
N THR A 132 -13.06 4.45 -27.36
CA THR A 132 -14.18 3.93 -26.56
C THR A 132 -13.68 2.93 -25.51
N TYR A 133 -12.99 1.87 -25.94
CA TYR A 133 -12.60 0.77 -25.05
C TYR A 133 -11.71 1.17 -23.88
N PRO A 134 -10.65 1.99 -24.04
CA PRO A 134 -9.81 2.37 -22.91
C PRO A 134 -10.60 3.08 -21.80
N THR A 135 -11.61 3.86 -22.19
CA THR A 135 -12.47 4.59 -21.27
C THR A 135 -13.42 3.64 -20.53
N LEU A 136 -14.05 2.70 -21.23
CA LEU A 136 -14.94 1.70 -20.63
C LEU A 136 -14.20 0.76 -19.70
N LEU A 137 -13.03 0.27 -20.11
CA LEU A 137 -12.18 -0.57 -19.28
C LEU A 137 -11.74 0.15 -18.01
N LYS A 138 -11.49 1.47 -18.08
CA LYS A 138 -11.25 2.31 -16.90
C LYS A 138 -12.49 2.39 -16.00
N ALA A 139 -13.69 2.48 -16.56
CA ALA A 139 -14.93 2.42 -15.80
C ALA A 139 -15.06 1.08 -15.05
N CYS A 140 -14.89 -0.04 -15.76
CA CYS A 140 -14.92 -1.38 -15.16
C CYS A 140 -13.86 -1.55 -14.06
N ALA A 141 -12.66 -1.02 -14.26
CA ALA A 141 -11.57 -1.07 -13.28
C ALA A 141 -11.89 -0.30 -11.99
N ASN A 142 -12.66 0.78 -12.09
CA ASN A 142 -13.07 1.58 -10.93
C ASN A 142 -14.38 1.08 -10.28
N LEU A 143 -15.21 0.30 -11.00
CA LEU A 143 -16.42 -0.40 -10.53
C LEU A 143 -16.17 -1.81 -9.98
N PRO A 144 -14.91 -2.26 -9.90
CA PRO A 144 -14.53 -3.68 -10.00
C PRO A 144 -15.44 -4.61 -10.82
N ALA A 145 -15.96 -4.14 -11.97
CA ALA A 145 -16.92 -4.86 -12.81
C ALA A 145 -16.23 -5.87 -13.75
N LEU A 146 -15.76 -7.00 -13.20
CA LEU A 146 -14.98 -7.99 -13.94
C LEU A 146 -15.75 -8.64 -15.10
N LYS A 147 -17.05 -8.89 -14.92
CA LYS A 147 -17.88 -9.57 -15.93
C LYS A 147 -18.04 -8.69 -17.17
N GLU A 148 -18.40 -7.44 -16.95
CA GLU A 148 -18.55 -6.38 -17.94
C GLU A 148 -17.21 -6.12 -18.61
N GLY A 149 -16.12 -6.02 -17.83
CA GLY A 149 -14.76 -5.88 -18.37
C GLY A 149 -14.34 -7.02 -19.31
N LYS A 150 -14.74 -8.27 -19.03
CA LYS A 150 -14.51 -9.42 -19.93
C LYS A 150 -15.35 -9.32 -21.21
N GLN A 151 -16.58 -8.81 -21.14
CA GLN A 151 -17.41 -8.57 -22.32
C GLN A 151 -16.81 -7.49 -23.22
N VAL A 152 -16.40 -6.36 -22.63
CA VAL A 152 -15.73 -5.25 -23.32
C VAL A 152 -14.43 -5.72 -23.99
N HIS A 153 -13.62 -6.54 -23.31
CA HIS A 153 -12.42 -7.16 -23.90
C HIS A 153 -12.77 -8.07 -25.09
N GLY A 154 -13.78 -8.95 -24.96
CA GLY A 154 -14.21 -9.79 -26.08
C GLY A 154 -14.67 -8.96 -27.28
N HIS A 155 -15.38 -7.86 -27.03
CA HIS A 155 -15.85 -6.95 -28.06
C HIS A 155 -14.69 -6.22 -28.77
N SER A 156 -13.69 -5.74 -28.03
CA SER A 156 -12.53 -5.05 -28.61
C SER A 156 -11.72 -5.96 -29.52
N VAL A 157 -11.52 -7.23 -29.13
CA VAL A 157 -10.85 -8.23 -29.97
C VAL A 157 -11.66 -8.52 -31.24
N LYS A 158 -12.99 -8.68 -31.12
CA LYS A 158 -13.87 -8.95 -32.27
C LYS A 158 -13.83 -7.84 -33.32
N LEU A 159 -13.72 -6.57 -32.90
CA LEU A 159 -13.60 -5.42 -33.80
C LEU A 159 -12.15 -5.08 -34.22
N GLY A 160 -11.18 -5.94 -33.90
CA GLY A 160 -9.80 -5.78 -34.36
C GLY A 160 -8.93 -4.82 -33.54
N PHE A 161 -9.40 -4.38 -32.37
CA PHE A 161 -8.65 -3.51 -31.45
C PHE A 161 -7.82 -4.29 -30.41
N GLY A 162 -7.69 -5.60 -30.55
CA GLY A 162 -6.95 -6.45 -29.60
C GLY A 162 -5.46 -6.13 -29.50
N ASP A 163 -4.87 -5.59 -30.58
CA ASP A 163 -3.45 -5.21 -30.66
C ASP A 163 -3.20 -3.72 -30.45
N ASP A 164 -4.25 -2.92 -30.20
CA ASP A 164 -4.11 -1.49 -29.90
C ASP A 164 -3.46 -1.30 -28.51
N LEU A 165 -2.35 -0.57 -28.48
CA LEU A 165 -1.55 -0.35 -27.27
C LEU A 165 -2.34 0.32 -26.14
N PHE A 166 -3.25 1.25 -26.44
CA PHE A 166 -4.07 1.92 -25.41
C PHE A 166 -5.13 0.97 -24.85
N VAL A 167 -5.74 0.15 -25.70
CA VAL A 167 -6.70 -0.89 -25.27
C VAL A 167 -5.98 -1.93 -24.40
N GLN A 168 -4.83 -2.45 -24.83
CA GLN A 168 -4.04 -3.41 -24.06
C GLN A 168 -3.60 -2.84 -22.70
N ASN A 169 -3.14 -1.59 -22.64
CA ASN A 169 -2.80 -0.93 -21.37
C ASN A 169 -4.00 -0.84 -20.42
N SER A 170 -5.16 -0.45 -20.93
CA SER A 170 -6.39 -0.40 -20.13
C SER A 170 -6.87 -1.78 -19.68
N LEU A 171 -6.66 -2.83 -20.48
CA LEU A 171 -6.95 -4.22 -20.11
C LEU A 171 -6.07 -4.71 -18.96
N VAL A 172 -4.75 -4.45 -19.02
CA VAL A 172 -3.81 -4.78 -17.93
C VAL A 172 -4.28 -4.14 -16.62
N ASN A 173 -4.62 -2.84 -16.66
CA ASN A 173 -5.12 -2.12 -15.49
C ASN A 173 -6.48 -2.64 -15.00
N MET A 174 -7.43 -2.92 -15.91
CA MET A 174 -8.77 -3.41 -15.56
C MET A 174 -8.70 -4.78 -14.87
N TYR A 175 -8.01 -5.75 -15.46
CA TYR A 175 -7.84 -7.06 -14.83
C TYR A 175 -7.10 -6.95 -13.50
N GLY A 176 -6.07 -6.09 -13.42
CA GLY A 176 -5.33 -5.84 -12.20
C GLY A 176 -6.21 -5.31 -11.06
N LYS A 177 -7.00 -4.26 -11.31
CA LYS A 177 -7.91 -3.67 -10.30
C LYS A 177 -9.07 -4.58 -9.92
N CYS A 178 -9.52 -5.44 -10.83
CA CYS A 178 -10.53 -6.47 -10.55
C CYS A 178 -9.96 -7.70 -9.81
N GLY A 179 -8.68 -7.71 -9.46
CA GLY A 179 -8.03 -8.81 -8.72
C GLY A 179 -7.60 -10.00 -9.57
N GLU A 180 -7.87 -9.99 -10.87
CA GLU A 180 -7.50 -11.06 -11.81
C GLU A 180 -6.08 -10.89 -12.35
N ILE A 181 -5.10 -10.98 -11.44
CA ILE A 181 -3.70 -10.69 -11.76
C ILE A 181 -3.14 -11.61 -12.86
N SER A 182 -3.59 -12.86 -12.91
CA SER A 182 -3.17 -13.84 -13.92
C SER A 182 -3.57 -13.39 -15.33
N LEU A 183 -4.78 -12.83 -15.48
CA LEU A 183 -5.25 -12.29 -16.76
C LEU A 183 -4.52 -10.98 -17.10
N SER A 184 -4.24 -10.13 -16.11
CA SER A 184 -3.43 -8.92 -16.28
C SER A 184 -2.04 -9.26 -16.85
N CYS A 185 -1.33 -10.23 -16.26
CA CYS A 185 -0.06 -10.73 -16.77
C CYS A 185 -0.19 -11.35 -18.17
N ALA A 186 -1.23 -12.16 -18.41
CA ALA A 186 -1.43 -12.79 -19.71
C ALA A 186 -1.65 -11.79 -20.86
N VAL A 187 -2.33 -10.67 -20.58
CA VAL A 187 -2.44 -9.56 -21.56
C VAL A 187 -1.07 -8.93 -21.77
N PHE A 188 -0.37 -8.58 -20.69
CA PHE A 188 0.95 -7.93 -20.74
C PHE A 188 2.02 -8.76 -21.49
N ASP A 189 2.02 -10.07 -21.29
CA ASP A 189 2.95 -11.00 -21.92
C ASP A 189 2.73 -11.11 -23.43
N LYS A 190 1.48 -10.93 -23.89
CA LYS A 190 1.11 -10.93 -25.32
C LYS A 190 1.38 -9.60 -26.03
N MET A 191 1.68 -8.53 -25.31
CA MET A 191 1.94 -7.22 -25.91
C MET A 191 3.24 -7.24 -26.71
N VAL A 192 3.16 -6.90 -28.01
CA VAL A 192 4.34 -6.80 -28.89
C VAL A 192 5.19 -5.57 -28.54
N GLN A 193 4.52 -4.46 -28.19
CA GLN A 193 5.16 -3.23 -27.74
C GLN A 193 4.64 -2.90 -26.35
N ARG A 194 5.57 -2.61 -25.43
CA ARG A 194 5.25 -2.18 -24.06
C ARG A 194 5.66 -0.74 -23.88
N SER A 195 4.78 0.07 -23.32
CA SER A 195 5.07 1.45 -22.95
C SER A 195 5.26 1.56 -21.43
N VAL A 196 5.71 2.73 -20.98
CA VAL A 196 5.80 3.03 -19.54
C VAL A 196 4.42 2.85 -18.85
N ALA A 197 3.33 3.14 -19.56
CA ALA A 197 1.97 2.91 -19.08
C ALA A 197 1.65 1.41 -18.88
N SER A 198 2.13 0.53 -19.77
CA SER A 198 1.99 -0.94 -19.63
C SER A 198 2.63 -1.42 -18.34
N TRP A 199 3.89 -1.00 -18.10
CA TRP A 199 4.64 -1.34 -16.89
C TRP A 199 4.01 -0.74 -15.63
N SER A 200 3.55 0.52 -15.70
CA SER A 200 2.88 1.20 -14.59
C SER A 200 1.62 0.47 -14.16
N ALA A 201 0.76 0.09 -15.12
CA ALA A 201 -0.46 -0.68 -14.85
C ALA A 201 -0.15 -2.01 -14.17
N LEU A 202 0.85 -2.75 -14.67
CA LEU A 202 1.21 -4.05 -14.10
C LEU A 202 1.83 -3.93 -12.71
N ILE A 203 2.71 -2.96 -12.48
CA ILE A 203 3.32 -2.71 -11.16
C ILE A 203 2.25 -2.27 -10.15
N ALA A 204 1.35 -1.37 -10.54
CA ALA A 204 0.26 -0.91 -9.69
C ALA A 204 -0.68 -2.06 -9.29
N ALA A 205 -1.02 -2.96 -10.22
CA ALA A 205 -1.85 -4.13 -9.95
C ALA A 205 -1.21 -5.09 -8.93
N HIS A 206 0.09 -5.34 -9.04
CA HIS A 206 0.81 -6.16 -8.06
C HIS A 206 0.94 -5.44 -6.71
N ALA A 207 1.13 -4.12 -6.71
CA ALA A 207 1.25 -3.31 -5.51
C ALA A 207 -0.08 -3.27 -4.72
N SER A 208 -1.22 -3.12 -5.39
CA SER A 208 -2.54 -3.12 -4.75
C SER A 208 -2.89 -4.46 -4.10
N LEU A 209 -2.33 -5.56 -4.60
CA LEU A 209 -2.47 -6.90 -4.04
C LEU A 209 -1.37 -7.25 -3.01
N GLY A 210 -0.50 -6.30 -2.67
CA GLY A 210 0.58 -6.50 -1.69
C GLY A 210 1.69 -7.44 -2.16
N MET A 211 1.82 -7.70 -3.47
CA MET A 211 2.84 -8.57 -4.06
C MET A 211 4.16 -7.84 -4.27
N TRP A 212 4.70 -7.25 -3.21
CA TRP A 212 5.84 -6.33 -3.24
C TRP A 212 7.09 -6.90 -3.95
N GLY A 213 7.37 -8.20 -3.77
CA GLY A 213 8.49 -8.87 -4.41
C GLY A 213 8.38 -8.86 -5.94
N LYS A 214 7.17 -9.15 -6.45
CA LYS A 214 6.87 -9.11 -7.89
C LYS A 214 6.94 -7.69 -8.44
N CYS A 215 6.49 -6.68 -7.69
CA CYS A 215 6.66 -5.27 -8.09
C CYS A 215 8.12 -4.93 -8.40
N LEU A 216 9.05 -5.35 -7.53
CA LEU A 216 10.48 -5.11 -7.73
C LEU A 216 11.10 -5.94 -8.87
N GLU A 217 10.58 -7.15 -9.12
CA GLU A 217 11.00 -7.97 -10.28
C GLU A 217 10.55 -7.32 -11.59
N ILE A 218 9.29 -6.91 -11.68
CA ILE A 218 8.70 -6.25 -12.85
C ILE A 218 9.42 -4.91 -13.13
N PHE A 219 9.68 -4.11 -12.10
CA PHE A 219 10.43 -2.85 -12.24
C PHE A 219 11.86 -3.05 -12.79
N ARG A 220 12.53 -4.14 -12.43
CA ARG A 220 13.83 -4.49 -13.05
C ARG A 220 13.67 -4.89 -14.51
N GLY A 221 12.64 -5.68 -14.83
CA GLY A 221 12.30 -6.08 -16.20
C GLY A 221 12.12 -4.87 -17.12
N MET A 222 11.40 -3.85 -16.63
CA MET A 222 11.21 -2.58 -17.34
C MET A 222 12.54 -1.92 -17.73
N SER A 223 13.51 -1.90 -16.81
CA SER A 223 14.84 -1.32 -17.07
C SER A 223 15.65 -2.13 -18.09
N SER A 224 15.55 -3.47 -18.06
CA SER A 224 16.25 -4.35 -19.01
C SER A 224 15.70 -4.29 -20.43
N GLU A 225 14.42 -3.96 -20.60
CA GLU A 225 13.78 -3.78 -21.92
C GLU A 225 13.94 -2.36 -22.49
N GLY A 226 14.83 -1.54 -21.91
CA GLY A 226 15.15 -0.20 -22.41
C GLY A 226 14.20 0.91 -21.96
N CYS A 227 13.23 0.63 -21.08
CA CYS A 227 12.35 1.63 -20.48
C CYS A 227 12.93 2.15 -19.15
N TRP A 228 13.92 3.05 -19.23
CA TRP A 228 14.65 3.54 -18.05
C TRP A 228 14.02 4.76 -17.36
N ARG A 229 13.12 5.50 -18.03
CA ARG A 229 12.39 6.62 -17.42
C ARG A 229 11.09 6.16 -16.78
N ALA A 230 11.19 5.72 -15.53
CA ALA A 230 10.02 5.47 -14.70
C ALA A 230 9.28 6.78 -14.39
N GLU A 231 7.97 6.78 -14.55
CA GLU A 231 7.10 7.86 -14.08
C GLU A 231 6.99 7.88 -12.53
N GLU A 232 6.53 9.01 -11.98
CA GLU A 232 6.33 9.19 -10.54
C GLU A 232 5.49 8.07 -9.91
N SER A 233 4.39 7.68 -10.57
CA SER A 233 3.49 6.61 -10.12
C SER A 233 4.20 5.26 -9.92
N ILE A 234 5.09 4.90 -10.84
CA ILE A 234 5.92 3.69 -10.74
C ILE A 234 6.87 3.81 -9.55
N LEU A 235 7.57 4.94 -9.46
CA LEU A 235 8.58 5.15 -8.42
C LEU A 235 7.95 5.14 -7.01
N VAL A 236 6.75 5.69 -6.83
CA VAL A 236 6.00 5.61 -5.56
C VAL A 236 5.65 4.15 -5.21
N ASN A 237 5.18 3.36 -6.18
CA ASN A 237 4.90 1.93 -5.96
C ASN A 237 6.19 1.14 -5.62
N VAL A 238 7.32 1.48 -6.26
CA VAL A 238 8.63 0.88 -5.95
C VAL A 238 9.12 1.29 -4.57
N VAL A 239 8.94 2.55 -4.16
CA VAL A 239 9.24 3.03 -2.80
C VAL A 239 8.42 2.23 -1.78
N SER A 240 7.11 2.06 -2.00
CA SER A 240 6.24 1.25 -1.14
C SER A 240 6.70 -0.22 -1.06
N ALA A 241 7.04 -0.83 -2.20
CA ALA A 241 7.60 -2.19 -2.21
C ALA A 241 8.91 -2.28 -1.42
N CYS A 242 9.78 -1.27 -1.51
CA CYS A 242 11.01 -1.20 -0.70
C CYS A 242 10.69 -1.10 0.81
N THR A 243 9.72 -0.26 1.19
CA THR A 243 9.23 -0.11 2.57
C THR A 243 8.79 -1.45 3.17
N HIS A 244 7.99 -2.22 2.43
CA HIS A 244 7.47 -3.50 2.91
C HIS A 244 8.53 -4.61 2.95
N LEU A 245 9.45 -4.63 1.99
CA LEU A 245 10.50 -5.65 1.91
C LEU A 245 11.77 -5.30 2.72
N GLY A 246 11.88 -4.06 3.21
CA GLY A 246 13.11 -3.57 3.85
C GLY A 246 14.28 -3.41 2.89
N ALA A 247 14.01 -3.14 1.60
CA ALA A 247 15.02 -3.00 0.55
C ALA A 247 15.59 -1.58 0.52
N LEU A 248 16.43 -1.24 1.51
CA LEU A 248 17.00 0.09 1.70
C LEU A 248 17.86 0.57 0.52
N ASP A 249 18.68 -0.29 -0.08
CA ASP A 249 19.60 0.12 -1.14
C ASP A 249 18.84 0.39 -2.44
N LEU A 250 17.85 -0.43 -2.78
CA LEU A 250 16.93 -0.14 -3.87
C LEU A 250 16.09 1.11 -3.59
N GLY A 251 15.63 1.29 -2.35
CA GLY A 251 14.91 2.50 -1.92
C GLY A 251 15.75 3.78 -2.10
N ARG A 252 17.06 3.74 -1.77
CA ARG A 252 18.01 4.83 -2.02
C ARG A 252 18.20 5.12 -3.50
N CYS A 253 18.31 4.08 -4.33
CA CYS A 253 18.40 4.26 -5.78
C CYS A 253 17.14 4.91 -6.35
N THR A 254 15.96 4.48 -5.87
CA THR A 254 14.66 5.01 -6.28
C THR A 254 14.49 6.47 -5.85
N HIS A 255 14.88 6.81 -4.62
CA HIS A 255 14.94 8.20 -4.15
C HIS A 255 15.84 9.07 -5.04
N GLY A 256 17.04 8.59 -5.39
CA GLY A 256 17.92 9.30 -6.34
C GLY A 256 17.33 9.41 -7.75
N SER A 257 16.46 8.48 -8.17
CA SER A 257 15.72 8.59 -9.44
C SER A 257 14.63 9.67 -9.37
N LEU A 258 13.89 9.74 -8.28
CA LEU A 258 12.86 10.77 -8.04
C LEU A 258 13.48 12.18 -8.11
N LEU A 259 14.60 12.40 -7.40
CA LEU A 259 15.28 13.70 -7.36
C LEU A 259 15.85 14.14 -8.72
N ARG A 260 16.20 13.20 -9.61
CA ARG A 260 16.70 13.51 -10.96
C ARG A 260 15.57 13.76 -11.95
N THR A 261 14.39 13.21 -11.69
CA THR A 261 13.24 13.29 -12.60
C THR A 261 12.40 14.52 -12.33
N MET A 262 12.42 15.05 -11.10
CA MET A 262 11.50 16.11 -10.66
C MET A 262 12.24 17.37 -10.19
N SER A 263 11.66 18.53 -10.47
CA SER A 263 12.14 19.84 -10.00
C SER A 263 11.82 20.10 -8.51
N GLY A 264 11.01 19.25 -7.88
CA GLY A 264 10.68 19.25 -6.46
C GLY A 264 9.78 18.05 -6.12
N LEU A 265 9.89 17.52 -4.90
CA LEU A 265 9.01 16.46 -4.42
C LEU A 265 7.82 17.10 -3.70
N ASN A 266 6.61 16.61 -3.96
CA ASN A 266 5.44 17.03 -3.18
C ASN A 266 5.45 16.35 -1.79
N VAL A 267 4.67 16.89 -0.85
CA VAL A 267 4.59 16.41 0.54
C VAL A 267 4.25 14.93 0.65
N VAL A 268 3.47 14.38 -0.30
CA VAL A 268 3.05 12.97 -0.31
C VAL A 268 4.22 12.05 -0.64
N VAL A 269 5.01 12.41 -1.66
CA VAL A 269 6.22 11.67 -2.05
C VAL A 269 7.29 11.78 -0.97
N GLU A 270 7.48 12.96 -0.37
CA GLU A 270 8.40 13.14 0.76
C GLU A 270 8.01 12.28 1.96
N THR A 271 6.72 12.26 2.31
CA THR A 271 6.19 11.42 3.39
C THR A 271 6.41 9.92 3.10
N SER A 272 6.22 9.49 1.84
CA SER A 272 6.42 8.10 1.41
C SER A 272 7.89 7.68 1.47
N LEU A 273 8.81 8.56 1.07
CA LEU A 273 10.25 8.34 1.15
C LEU A 273 10.72 8.24 2.60
N MET A 274 10.20 9.10 3.45
CA MET A 274 10.45 9.08 4.88
C MET A 274 9.98 7.77 5.52
N ASP A 275 8.75 7.33 5.22
CA ASP A 275 8.23 6.03 5.68
C ASP A 275 9.12 4.87 5.22
N MET A 276 9.59 4.92 3.97
CA MET A 276 10.54 3.94 3.43
C MET A 276 11.84 3.90 4.21
N TYR A 277 12.49 5.05 4.46
CA TYR A 277 13.75 5.08 5.21
C TYR A 277 13.59 4.57 6.64
N VAL A 278 12.53 4.98 7.32
CA VAL A 278 12.20 4.55 8.68
C VAL A 278 11.99 3.03 8.70
N LYS A 279 11.06 2.50 7.89
CA LYS A 279 10.71 1.07 7.87
C LYS A 279 11.76 0.17 7.22
N CYS A 280 12.79 0.73 6.59
CA CYS A 280 14.00 0.02 6.16
C CYS A 280 15.15 0.07 7.19
N GLY A 281 14.90 0.58 8.39
CA GLY A 281 15.86 0.58 9.50
C GLY A 281 16.83 1.76 9.49
N SER A 282 16.53 2.83 8.75
CA SER A 282 17.38 4.02 8.60
C SER A 282 16.70 5.26 9.18
N LEU A 283 16.30 5.19 10.45
CA LEU A 283 15.58 6.26 11.18
C LEU A 283 16.22 7.64 11.01
N ASN A 284 17.55 7.76 11.13
CA ASN A 284 18.26 9.04 11.00
C ASN A 284 18.03 9.73 9.64
N LYS A 285 17.93 8.95 8.56
CA LYS A 285 17.62 9.52 7.23
C LYS A 285 16.15 9.95 7.13
N GLY A 286 15.24 9.19 7.75
CA GLY A 286 13.83 9.58 7.87
C GLY A 286 13.67 10.90 8.62
N LEU A 287 14.31 11.03 9.79
CA LEU A 287 14.35 12.27 10.58
C LEU A 287 14.95 13.44 9.80
N PHE A 288 16.05 13.22 9.08
CA PHE A 288 16.67 14.26 8.26
C PHE A 288 15.74 14.76 7.15
N LEU A 289 15.02 13.85 6.46
CA LEU A 289 14.03 14.25 5.46
C LEU A 289 12.89 15.03 6.11
N PHE A 290 12.34 14.52 7.21
CA PHE A 290 11.28 15.17 7.97
C PHE A 290 11.64 16.62 8.33
N GLN A 291 12.83 16.84 8.91
CA GLN A 291 13.29 18.17 9.30
C GLN A 291 13.37 19.13 8.12
N ARG A 292 13.74 18.64 6.92
CA ARG A 292 13.88 19.44 5.71
C ARG A 292 12.59 19.70 4.95
N MET A 293 11.49 19.03 5.29
CA MET A 293 10.18 19.29 4.67
C MET A 293 9.77 20.73 4.96
N ILE A 294 9.46 21.49 3.90
CA ILE A 294 8.99 22.87 3.99
C ILE A 294 7.61 22.89 4.65
N GLU A 295 6.71 22.03 4.18
CA GLU A 295 5.39 21.84 4.75
C GLU A 295 5.28 20.45 5.37
N LYS A 296 4.93 20.41 6.65
CA LYS A 296 4.65 19.17 7.39
C LYS A 296 3.16 19.09 7.63
N ASN A 297 2.58 17.94 7.33
CA ASN A 297 1.15 17.67 7.55
C ASN A 297 0.97 16.54 8.58
N GLN A 298 -0.28 16.25 8.93
CA GLN A 298 -0.65 15.18 9.87
C GLN A 298 0.00 13.84 9.49
N MET A 299 -0.04 13.47 8.20
CA MET A 299 0.56 12.23 7.70
C MET A 299 2.06 12.14 7.96
N SER A 300 2.80 13.23 7.73
CA SER A 300 4.24 13.27 7.94
C SER A 300 4.63 13.09 9.41
N TYR A 301 3.90 13.72 10.33
CA TYR A 301 4.06 13.50 11.77
C TYR A 301 3.69 12.08 12.17
N GLY A 302 2.56 11.55 11.68
CA GLY A 302 2.11 10.18 11.97
C GLY A 302 3.12 9.10 11.57
N VAL A 303 3.74 9.24 10.39
CA VAL A 303 4.82 8.34 9.93
C VAL A 303 6.03 8.41 10.85
N MET A 304 6.46 9.61 11.25
CA MET A 304 7.64 9.76 12.12
C MET A 304 7.39 9.28 13.55
N ILE A 305 6.22 9.57 14.13
CA ILE A 305 5.84 9.09 15.46
C ILE A 305 5.80 7.56 15.48
N SER A 306 5.13 6.96 14.49
CA SER A 306 5.08 5.49 14.34
C SER A 306 6.48 4.90 14.09
N GLY A 307 7.31 5.60 13.32
CA GLY A 307 8.71 5.24 13.10
C GLY A 307 9.53 5.20 14.38
N LEU A 308 9.50 6.28 15.16
CA LEU A 308 10.17 6.36 16.45
C LEU A 308 9.69 5.26 17.40
N ALA A 309 8.39 4.96 17.41
CA ALA A 309 7.79 3.85 18.15
C ALA A 309 8.37 2.48 17.72
N MET A 310 8.45 2.21 16.42
CA MET A 310 9.04 0.98 15.87
C MET A 310 10.53 0.84 16.23
N HIS A 311 11.25 1.95 16.38
CA HIS A 311 12.66 1.98 16.76
C HIS A 311 12.90 2.03 18.28
N GLY A 312 11.83 1.89 19.10
CA GLY A 312 11.93 1.90 20.56
C GLY A 312 12.21 3.28 21.18
N GLN A 313 12.13 4.37 20.39
CA GLN A 313 12.37 5.73 20.85
C GLN A 313 11.08 6.40 21.34
N GLY A 314 10.39 5.75 22.28
CA GLY A 314 9.05 6.14 22.71
C GLY A 314 8.97 7.59 23.23
N ARG A 315 9.97 8.04 24.01
CA ARG A 315 10.00 9.42 24.53
C ARG A 315 10.15 10.48 23.43
N GLU A 316 10.94 10.21 22.40
CA GLU A 316 11.10 11.12 21.27
C GLU A 316 9.81 11.17 20.43
N ALA A 317 9.10 10.03 20.29
CA ALA A 317 7.79 9.99 19.64
C ALA A 317 6.77 10.91 20.35
N LEU A 318 6.76 10.90 21.69
CA LEU A 318 5.89 11.76 22.49
C LEU A 318 6.25 13.25 22.36
N LYS A 319 7.55 13.58 22.31
CA LYS A 319 7.99 14.96 22.04
C LYS A 319 7.50 15.45 20.68
N LEU A 320 7.67 14.62 19.64
CA LEU A 320 7.26 14.95 18.29
C LEU A 320 5.73 15.09 18.16
N PHE A 321 4.97 14.29 18.90
CA PHE A 321 3.51 14.46 18.99
C PHE A 321 3.12 15.79 19.65
N ASN A 322 3.80 16.23 20.70
CA ASN A 322 3.52 17.54 21.29
C ASN A 322 3.90 18.68 20.32
N GLU A 323 5.01 18.56 19.60
CA GLU A 323 5.36 19.51 18.53
C GLU A 323 4.26 19.60 17.46
N MET A 324 3.67 18.46 17.05
CA MET A 324 2.53 18.43 16.12
C MET A 324 1.34 19.27 16.64
N LEU A 325 1.02 19.15 17.93
CA LEU A 325 -0.05 19.92 18.56
C LEU A 325 0.27 21.42 18.63
N GLU A 326 1.53 21.76 18.93
CA GLU A 326 2.02 23.16 18.96
C GLU A 326 1.94 23.83 17.58
N GLN A 327 2.11 23.07 16.49
CA GLN A 327 1.91 23.54 15.11
C GLN A 327 0.41 23.70 14.74
N GLY A 328 -0.51 23.44 15.67
CA GLY A 328 -1.95 23.55 15.44
C GLY A 328 -2.55 22.42 14.61
N LEU A 329 -1.81 21.31 14.40
CA LEU A 329 -2.32 20.16 13.65
C LEU A 329 -3.17 19.29 14.58
N LYS A 330 -4.44 19.09 14.20
CA LYS A 330 -5.34 18.19 14.93
C LYS A 330 -4.83 16.74 14.79
N PRO A 331 -4.65 15.99 15.88
CA PRO A 331 -4.26 14.58 15.80
C PRO A 331 -5.42 13.72 15.28
N ASP A 332 -5.09 12.74 14.45
CA ASP A 332 -6.02 11.75 13.90
C ASP A 332 -5.85 10.38 14.61
N ASP A 333 -6.58 9.38 14.13
CA ASP A 333 -6.49 8.01 14.62
C ASP A 333 -5.08 7.43 14.43
N VAL A 334 -4.43 7.70 13.30
CA VAL A 334 -3.10 7.17 12.98
C VAL A 334 -2.03 7.73 13.92
N ALA A 335 -2.05 9.04 14.19
CA ALA A 335 -1.12 9.69 15.11
C ALA A 335 -1.23 9.09 16.52
N TYR A 336 -2.44 8.85 17.00
CA TYR A 336 -2.67 8.24 18.31
C TYR A 336 -2.27 6.77 18.38
N VAL A 337 -2.52 5.97 17.34
CA VAL A 337 -1.97 4.61 17.24
C VAL A 337 -0.43 4.64 17.34
N GLY A 338 0.21 5.59 16.67
CA GLY A 338 1.66 5.79 16.77
C GLY A 338 2.13 6.10 18.19
N VAL A 339 1.48 7.05 18.87
CA VAL A 339 1.78 7.42 20.27
C VAL A 339 1.61 6.24 21.23
N LEU A 340 0.49 5.53 21.14
CA LEU A 340 0.20 4.40 22.03
C LEU A 340 1.13 3.22 21.77
N SER A 341 1.49 2.96 20.51
CA SER A 341 2.53 1.99 20.16
C SER A 341 3.88 2.37 20.74
N ALA A 342 4.22 3.67 20.71
CA ALA A 342 5.45 4.18 21.29
C ALA A 342 5.51 3.95 22.79
N CYS A 343 4.40 4.19 23.49
CA CYS A 343 4.27 3.87 24.91
C CYS A 343 4.36 2.37 25.17
N SER A 344 3.71 1.53 24.38
CA SER A 344 3.77 0.06 24.50
C SER A 344 5.21 -0.46 24.39
N HIS A 345 5.92 -0.06 23.34
CA HIS A 345 7.28 -0.54 23.08
C HIS A 345 8.31 -0.01 24.08
N ALA A 346 8.09 1.19 24.63
CA ALA A 346 8.96 1.78 25.64
C ALA A 346 8.53 1.46 27.10
N GLY A 347 7.44 0.71 27.30
CA GLY A 347 6.91 0.38 28.64
C GLY A 347 6.38 1.59 29.42
N LEU A 348 5.97 2.67 28.74
CA LEU A 348 5.48 3.91 29.36
C LEU A 348 4.00 3.81 29.70
N VAL A 349 3.65 2.99 30.71
CA VAL A 349 2.25 2.68 31.06
C VAL A 349 1.45 3.92 31.42
N GLU A 350 1.99 4.77 32.30
CA GLU A 350 1.30 5.97 32.79
C GLU A 350 1.02 6.97 31.64
N GLU A 351 2.03 7.24 30.81
CA GLU A 351 1.87 8.12 29.65
C GLU A 351 0.90 7.51 28.63
N GLY A 352 0.97 6.19 28.36
CA GLY A 352 0.04 5.52 27.45
C GLY A 352 -1.42 5.69 27.86
N LEU A 353 -1.73 5.47 29.14
CA LEU A 353 -3.09 5.66 29.68
C LEU A 353 -3.51 7.14 29.66
N LYS A 354 -2.59 8.06 29.97
CA LYS A 354 -2.82 9.50 29.90
C LYS A 354 -3.19 9.94 28.48
N TYR A 355 -2.38 9.61 27.47
CA TYR A 355 -2.67 9.97 26.08
C TYR A 355 -3.95 9.31 25.56
N PHE A 356 -4.26 8.09 25.98
CA PHE A 356 -5.53 7.43 25.65
C PHE A 356 -6.74 8.17 26.24
N GLY A 357 -6.61 8.74 27.44
CA GLY A 357 -7.63 9.63 28.02
C GLY A 357 -7.77 10.93 27.24
N ARG A 358 -6.65 11.61 26.94
CA ARG A 358 -6.63 12.86 26.16
C ARG A 358 -7.26 12.70 24.77
N MET A 359 -7.01 11.57 24.11
CA MET A 359 -7.59 11.22 22.82
C MET A 359 -9.12 11.33 22.83
N LYS A 360 -9.76 10.79 23.88
CA LYS A 360 -11.22 10.78 24.03
C LYS A 360 -11.77 12.13 24.48
N LEU A 361 -11.12 12.74 25.48
CA LEU A 361 -11.67 13.87 26.21
C LEU A 361 -11.29 15.24 25.61
N GLU A 362 -10.07 15.37 25.11
CA GLU A 362 -9.54 16.66 24.61
C GLU A 362 -9.66 16.79 23.10
N HIS A 363 -9.40 15.72 22.35
CA HIS A 363 -9.34 15.76 20.88
C HIS A 363 -10.52 15.07 20.18
N GLU A 364 -11.43 14.47 20.96
CA GLU A 364 -12.66 13.83 20.49
C GLU A 364 -12.43 12.74 19.41
N VAL A 365 -11.26 12.08 19.46
CA VAL A 365 -10.93 10.98 18.55
C VAL A 365 -11.56 9.70 19.10
N VAL A 366 -12.52 9.14 18.35
CA VAL A 366 -13.22 7.93 18.75
C VAL A 366 -12.23 6.74 18.76
N PRO A 367 -12.07 6.06 19.90
CA PRO A 367 -11.16 4.92 20.00
C PRO A 367 -11.57 3.79 19.05
N THR A 368 -10.71 3.51 18.08
CA THR A 368 -10.81 2.31 17.23
C THR A 368 -10.20 1.10 17.92
N VAL A 369 -10.46 -0.09 17.35
CA VAL A 369 -9.90 -1.35 17.87
C VAL A 369 -8.36 -1.35 17.90
N GLN A 370 -7.71 -0.62 17.00
CA GLN A 370 -6.24 -0.49 16.99
C GLN A 370 -5.71 0.24 18.23
N HIS A 371 -6.42 1.28 18.70
CA HIS A 371 -6.05 2.00 19.92
C HIS A 371 -6.14 1.09 21.14
N TYR A 372 -7.26 0.37 21.28
CA TYR A 372 -7.41 -0.63 22.34
C TYR A 372 -6.34 -1.73 22.24
N GLY A 373 -5.97 -2.15 21.03
CA GLY A 373 -4.89 -3.11 20.80
C GLY A 373 -3.55 -2.64 21.34
N CYS A 374 -3.23 -1.36 21.16
CA CYS A 374 -2.02 -0.76 21.73
C CYS A 374 -2.04 -0.75 23.26
N ILE A 375 -3.20 -0.46 23.89
CA ILE A 375 -3.33 -0.47 25.35
C ILE A 375 -3.27 -1.89 25.92
N VAL A 376 -3.94 -2.85 25.26
CA VAL A 376 -3.87 -4.27 25.63
C VAL A 376 -2.43 -4.79 25.50
N ASP A 377 -1.70 -4.43 24.44
CA ASP A 377 -0.28 -4.78 24.28
C ASP A 377 0.57 -4.14 25.40
N LEU A 378 0.35 -2.85 25.70
CA LEU A 378 1.06 -2.12 26.76
C LEU A 378 0.85 -2.77 28.14
N LEU A 379 -0.40 -3.04 28.52
CA LEU A 379 -0.74 -3.70 29.79
C LEU A 379 -0.24 -5.16 29.80
N GLY A 380 -0.37 -5.83 28.66
CA GLY A 380 0.06 -7.21 28.45
C GLY A 380 1.56 -7.39 28.64
N ARG A 381 2.40 -6.50 28.10
CA ARG A 381 3.87 -6.55 28.25
C ARG A 381 4.34 -6.34 29.69
N VAL A 382 3.59 -5.58 30.49
CA VAL A 382 3.92 -5.31 31.91
C VAL A 382 3.28 -6.34 32.85
N GLY A 383 2.56 -7.33 32.31
CA GLY A 383 1.95 -8.41 33.09
C GLY A 383 0.62 -8.06 33.76
N LYS A 384 0.03 -6.90 33.44
CA LYS A 384 -1.28 -6.46 33.95
C LYS A 384 -2.45 -7.12 33.19
N LEU A 385 -2.41 -8.46 33.10
CA LEU A 385 -3.33 -9.24 32.26
C LEU A 385 -4.81 -9.10 32.66
N LYS A 386 -5.09 -8.96 33.97
CA LYS A 386 -6.46 -8.76 34.46
C LYS A 386 -7.03 -7.42 33.99
N GLU A 387 -6.25 -6.34 34.10
CA GLU A 387 -6.65 -5.02 33.61
C GLU A 387 -6.86 -5.03 32.09
N ALA A 388 -5.98 -5.72 31.35
CA ALA A 388 -6.11 -5.89 29.91
C ALA A 388 -7.38 -6.65 29.51
N TYR A 389 -7.73 -7.73 30.23
CA TYR A 389 -8.93 -8.51 30.00
C TYR A 389 -10.22 -7.73 30.32
N GLU A 390 -10.25 -7.02 31.45
CA GLU A 390 -11.40 -6.19 31.81
C GLU A 390 -11.57 -5.02 30.82
N LEU A 391 -10.47 -4.45 30.31
CA LEU A 391 -10.55 -3.43 29.25
C LEU A 391 -11.27 -3.97 28.01
N ILE A 392 -10.97 -5.20 27.56
CA ILE A 392 -11.61 -5.81 26.39
C ILE A 392 -13.12 -5.99 26.59
N LYS A 393 -13.56 -6.36 27.80
CA LYS A 393 -14.99 -6.51 28.12
C LYS A 393 -15.76 -5.19 28.11
N ILE A 394 -15.09 -4.09 28.44
CA ILE A 394 -15.71 -2.77 28.57
C ILE A 394 -15.84 -2.07 27.21
N ILE A 395 -15.20 -2.61 26.15
CA ILE A 395 -15.24 -1.99 24.82
C ILE A 395 -16.67 -2.01 24.29
N SER A 396 -17.17 -0.83 23.90
CA SER A 396 -18.50 -0.65 23.30
C SER A 396 -18.59 -1.08 21.83
N ILE A 397 -17.48 -1.59 21.28
CA ILE A 397 -17.30 -2.06 19.92
C ILE A 397 -16.95 -3.54 20.04
N GLU A 398 -17.52 -4.36 19.15
CA GLU A 398 -17.22 -5.80 19.12
C GLU A 398 -15.71 -6.04 19.05
N PRO A 399 -15.12 -6.71 20.06
CA PRO A 399 -13.69 -6.94 20.09
C PRO A 399 -13.28 -7.82 18.92
N ASN A 400 -12.47 -7.27 18.00
CA ASN A 400 -11.97 -8.06 16.89
C ASN A 400 -10.90 -9.07 17.35
N GLU A 401 -10.58 -10.01 16.48
CA GLU A 401 -9.59 -11.06 16.74
C GLU A 401 -8.20 -10.53 17.12
N VAL A 402 -7.82 -9.32 16.70
CA VAL A 402 -6.49 -8.75 16.99
C VAL A 402 -6.33 -8.47 18.49
N LEU A 403 -7.40 -8.04 19.18
CA LEU A 403 -7.37 -7.79 20.63
C LEU A 403 -7.15 -9.10 21.40
N TRP A 404 -7.96 -10.11 21.10
CA TRP A 404 -7.86 -11.42 21.73
C TRP A 404 -6.53 -12.10 21.44
N ARG A 405 -5.99 -11.98 20.21
CA ARG A 405 -4.65 -12.44 19.85
C ARG A 405 -3.55 -11.76 20.64
N THR A 406 -3.66 -10.45 20.84
CA THR A 406 -2.70 -9.67 21.64
C THR A 406 -2.73 -10.13 23.10
N LEU A 407 -3.92 -10.28 23.68
CA LEU A 407 -4.09 -10.79 25.04
C LEU A 407 -3.57 -12.23 25.19
N LEU A 408 -3.91 -13.13 24.26
CA LEU A 408 -3.44 -14.51 24.26
C LEU A 408 -1.91 -14.59 24.20
N ASN A 409 -1.26 -13.75 23.39
CA ASN A 409 0.20 -13.65 23.36
C ASN A 409 0.79 -13.16 24.69
N ALA A 410 0.16 -12.18 25.34
CA ALA A 410 0.60 -11.72 26.66
C ALA A 410 0.41 -12.81 27.73
N CYS A 411 -0.69 -13.57 27.67
CA CYS A 411 -0.92 -14.74 28.53
C CYS A 411 0.14 -15.82 28.34
N ARG A 412 0.60 -16.07 27.10
CA ARG A 412 1.75 -16.96 26.82
C ARG A 412 3.03 -16.46 27.46
N VAL A 413 3.33 -15.16 27.36
CA VAL A 413 4.55 -14.58 27.95
C VAL A 413 4.55 -14.71 29.48
N HIS A 414 3.41 -14.44 30.13
CA HIS A 414 3.26 -14.47 31.59
C HIS A 414 2.68 -15.79 32.14
N GLN A 415 2.59 -16.83 31.31
CA GLN A 415 2.11 -18.18 31.66
C GLN A 415 0.73 -18.22 32.35
N ASN A 416 -0.18 -17.33 31.96
CA ASN A 416 -1.55 -17.28 32.51
C ASN A 416 -2.51 -18.10 31.65
N VAL A 417 -2.65 -19.39 31.99
CA VAL A 417 -3.52 -20.34 31.27
C VAL A 417 -4.98 -19.92 31.31
N ALA A 418 -5.50 -19.48 32.47
CA ALA A 418 -6.92 -19.19 32.66
C ALA A 418 -7.43 -18.07 31.74
N ILE A 419 -6.73 -16.94 31.64
CA ILE A 419 -7.13 -15.84 30.73
C ILE A 419 -6.83 -16.23 29.27
N GLY A 420 -5.76 -16.99 29.02
CA GLY A 420 -5.42 -17.48 27.69
C GLY A 420 -6.49 -18.39 27.08
N GLU A 421 -7.06 -19.30 27.87
CA GLU A 421 -8.17 -20.16 27.42
C GLU A 421 -9.43 -19.38 27.07
N VAL A 422 -9.73 -18.32 27.84
CA VAL A 422 -10.85 -17.42 27.52
C VAL A 422 -10.59 -16.73 26.18
N ALA A 423 -9.41 -16.12 26.01
CA ALA A 423 -9.05 -15.44 24.76
C ALA A 423 -9.10 -16.39 23.55
N ALA A 424 -8.64 -17.64 23.70
CA ALA A 424 -8.70 -18.62 22.64
C ALA A 424 -10.12 -19.10 22.33
N ARG A 425 -11.01 -19.17 23.33
CA ARG A 425 -12.42 -19.50 23.12
C ARG A 425 -13.11 -18.41 22.29
N GLU A 426 -12.91 -17.14 22.63
CA GLU A 426 -13.45 -16.01 21.87
C GLU A 426 -12.95 -16.03 20.41
N LEU A 427 -11.65 -16.29 20.19
CA LEU A 427 -11.08 -16.46 18.84
C LEU A 427 -11.68 -17.64 18.07
N SER A 428 -12.13 -18.68 18.76
CA SER A 428 -12.73 -19.85 18.11
C SER A 428 -14.18 -19.63 17.67
N LEU A 429 -14.85 -18.63 18.24
CA LEU A 429 -16.21 -18.21 17.89
C LEU A 429 -16.22 -17.28 16.66
N SER A 430 -15.08 -16.66 16.33
CA SER A 430 -14.95 -15.83 15.12
C SER A 430 -14.80 -16.68 13.86
N ASP A 431 -15.42 -16.25 12.76
CA ASP A 431 -15.41 -16.96 11.47
C ASP A 431 -14.03 -17.00 10.79
N SER A 432 -13.07 -16.14 11.18
CA SER A 432 -11.74 -16.05 10.55
C SER A 432 -10.61 -16.69 11.37
N GLY A 433 -10.83 -17.97 11.73
CA GLY A 433 -9.84 -18.78 12.43
C GLY A 433 -8.46 -18.77 11.75
N ASN A 434 -7.40 -18.71 12.56
CA ASN A 434 -6.02 -18.63 12.10
C ASN A 434 -5.17 -19.72 12.77
N ALA A 435 -4.32 -20.41 11.99
CA ALA A 435 -3.35 -21.38 12.49
C ALA A 435 -2.50 -20.81 13.65
N GLY A 436 -2.16 -19.52 13.58
CA GLY A 436 -1.36 -18.84 14.60
C GLY A 436 -1.98 -18.88 15.99
N ASP A 437 -3.32 -18.85 16.10
CA ASP A 437 -4.02 -18.81 17.39
C ASP A 437 -3.88 -20.14 18.12
N TYR A 438 -4.07 -21.24 17.39
CA TYR A 438 -3.83 -22.60 17.88
C TYR A 438 -2.36 -22.83 18.25
N VAL A 439 -1.42 -22.26 17.48
CA VAL A 439 0.02 -22.35 17.81
C VAL A 439 0.33 -21.61 19.11
N VAL A 440 -0.20 -20.40 19.32
CA VAL A 440 0.02 -19.65 20.57
C VAL A 440 -0.61 -20.36 21.77
N LEU A 441 -1.84 -20.88 21.64
CA LEU A 441 -2.50 -21.66 22.69
C LEU A 441 -1.75 -22.97 22.99
N SER A 442 -1.35 -23.71 21.95
CA SER A 442 -0.52 -24.92 22.09
C SER A 442 0.79 -24.61 22.80
N ASN A 443 1.41 -23.46 22.53
CA ASN A 443 2.63 -23.02 23.19
C ASN A 443 2.39 -22.69 24.68
N LEU A 444 1.25 -22.06 25.01
CA LEU A 444 0.85 -21.79 26.39
C LEU A 444 0.67 -23.10 27.19
N TYR A 445 0.00 -24.11 26.63
CA TYR A 445 -0.14 -25.42 27.26
C TYR A 445 1.19 -26.17 27.39
N ALA A 446 2.08 -26.04 26.40
CA ALA A 446 3.40 -26.65 26.47
C ALA A 446 4.24 -26.06 27.62
N GLN A 447 4.15 -24.75 27.85
CA GLN A 447 4.81 -24.07 28.99
C GLN A 447 4.23 -24.50 30.35
N SER A 448 2.95 -24.88 30.41
CA SER A 448 2.33 -25.43 31.62
C SER A 448 2.47 -26.96 31.74
N HIS A 449 3.25 -27.60 30.87
CA HIS A 449 3.45 -29.06 30.80
C HIS A 449 2.16 -29.88 30.52
N SER A 450 1.12 -29.26 29.95
CA SER A 450 -0.15 -29.90 29.60
C SER A 450 -0.11 -30.53 28.19
N TRP A 451 0.69 -31.57 28.00
CA TRP A 451 0.92 -32.18 26.68
C TRP A 451 -0.33 -32.80 26.03
N ARG A 452 -1.32 -33.20 26.83
CA ARG A 452 -2.62 -33.67 26.31
C ARG A 452 -3.37 -32.57 25.58
N ASP A 453 -3.39 -31.36 26.15
CA ASP A 453 -4.06 -30.21 25.56
C ASP A 453 -3.30 -29.66 24.35
N VAL A 454 -1.96 -29.77 24.35
CA VAL A 454 -1.12 -29.53 23.16
C VAL A 454 -1.55 -30.41 21.99
N ALA A 455 -1.62 -31.73 22.22
CA ALA A 455 -2.01 -32.68 21.19
C ALA A 455 -3.44 -32.43 20.68
N LYS A 456 -4.37 -32.12 21.60
CA LYS A 456 -5.76 -31.76 21.26
C LYS A 456 -5.82 -30.51 20.38
N THR A 457 -5.15 -29.43 20.78
CA THR A 457 -5.16 -28.14 20.07
C THR A 457 -4.57 -28.28 18.66
N ARG A 458 -3.47 -29.01 18.52
CA ARG A 458 -2.86 -29.27 17.20
C ARG A 458 -3.74 -30.15 16.31
N LYS A 459 -4.41 -31.14 16.88
CA LYS A 459 -5.38 -31.98 16.15
C LYS A 459 -6.54 -31.14 15.64
N GLU A 460 -7.11 -30.26 16.47
CA GLU A 460 -8.18 -29.33 16.07
C GLU A 460 -7.76 -28.41 14.93
N MET A 461 -6.54 -27.84 15.00
CA MET A 461 -5.97 -27.03 13.92
C MET A 461 -5.92 -27.78 12.59
N MET A 462 -5.45 -29.03 12.61
CA MET A 462 -5.36 -29.88 11.42
C MET A 462 -6.74 -30.27 10.88
N CYS A 463 -7.69 -30.61 11.76
CA CYS A 463 -9.06 -30.97 11.38
C CYS A 463 -9.81 -29.80 10.71
N LYS A 464 -9.51 -28.55 11.08
CA LYS A 464 -10.05 -27.35 10.44
C LYS A 464 -9.31 -26.94 9.16
N GLY A 465 -8.29 -27.69 8.74
CA GLY A 465 -7.54 -27.43 7.51
C GLY A 465 -6.57 -26.23 7.59
N PHE A 466 -6.25 -25.74 8.79
CA PHE A 466 -5.36 -24.59 8.93
C PHE A 466 -3.90 -25.00 8.73
N ILE A 467 -3.22 -24.32 7.80
CA ILE A 467 -1.79 -24.50 7.53
C ILE A 467 -1.01 -23.37 8.21
N GLN A 468 0.01 -23.74 8.99
CA GLN A 468 0.89 -22.76 9.63
C GLN A 468 1.75 -22.04 8.57
N THR A 469 1.66 -20.71 8.51
CA THR A 469 2.61 -19.91 7.72
C THR A 469 4.01 -20.02 8.33
N PRO A 470 5.01 -20.51 7.59
CA PRO A 470 6.36 -20.66 8.14
C PRO A 470 7.01 -19.29 8.40
N GLY A 471 7.87 -19.26 9.42
CA GLY A 471 8.69 -18.09 9.71
C GLY A 471 9.74 -17.88 8.61
N PHE A 472 9.81 -16.68 8.06
CA PHE A 472 10.80 -16.31 7.06
C PHE A 472 11.55 -15.04 7.45
N SER A 473 12.74 -14.90 6.87
CA SER A 473 13.60 -13.74 6.99
C SER A 473 14.01 -13.25 5.60
N LEU A 474 14.01 -11.95 5.38
CA LEU A 474 14.41 -11.30 4.14
C LEU A 474 15.73 -10.56 4.35
N VAL A 475 16.63 -10.64 3.37
CA VAL A 475 17.89 -9.89 3.33
C VAL A 475 18.05 -9.26 1.97
N GLU A 476 18.36 -7.97 1.93
CA GLU A 476 18.77 -7.31 0.69
C GLU A 476 20.28 -7.44 0.51
N MET A 477 20.71 -7.94 -0.65
CA MET A 477 22.11 -8.00 -1.04
C MET A 477 22.27 -7.66 -2.52
N LYS A 478 23.21 -6.76 -2.85
CA LYS A 478 23.44 -6.29 -4.22
C LYS A 478 22.14 -5.87 -4.94
N ARG A 479 21.27 -5.13 -4.23
CA ARG A 479 19.94 -4.67 -4.69
C ARG A 479 18.94 -5.79 -5.02
N LYS A 480 19.14 -7.02 -4.54
CA LYS A 480 18.17 -8.13 -4.66
C LYS A 480 17.74 -8.58 -3.27
N VAL A 481 16.45 -8.83 -3.09
CA VAL A 481 15.89 -9.35 -1.83
C VAL A 481 15.88 -10.87 -1.91
N TYR A 482 16.51 -11.51 -0.91
CA TYR A 482 16.56 -12.95 -0.74
C TYR A 482 15.66 -13.36 0.41
N ARG A 483 14.91 -14.45 0.26
CA ARG A 483 13.95 -14.96 1.24
C ARG A 483 14.43 -16.30 1.79
N PHE A 484 14.60 -16.38 3.09
CA PHE A 484 14.97 -17.60 3.81
C PHE A 484 13.78 -18.08 4.62
N VAL A 485 13.37 -19.33 4.45
CA VAL A 485 12.26 -19.94 5.18
C VAL A 485 12.82 -20.96 6.16
N SER A 486 12.34 -20.96 7.40
CA SER A 486 12.80 -21.94 8.40
C SER A 486 12.46 -23.36 7.94
N GLN A 487 13.39 -24.30 8.11
CA GLN A 487 13.26 -25.72 7.73
C GLN A 487 13.11 -25.98 6.22
N ASP A 488 13.22 -24.96 5.38
CA ASP A 488 13.17 -25.11 3.94
C ASP A 488 14.54 -25.50 3.40
N VAL A 489 14.63 -26.70 2.84
CA VAL A 489 15.82 -27.24 2.16
C VAL A 489 15.80 -27.00 0.65
N SER A 490 14.74 -26.39 0.12
CA SER A 490 14.53 -26.17 -1.32
C SER A 490 15.16 -24.89 -1.85
N PHE A 491 15.62 -23.99 -0.97
CA PHE A 491 16.36 -22.81 -1.41
C PHE A 491 17.67 -23.27 -2.08
N PRO A 492 18.07 -22.67 -3.22
CA PRO A 492 19.31 -23.04 -3.88
C PRO A 492 20.41 -23.01 -2.84
N LYS A 493 21.15 -24.11 -2.72
CA LYS A 493 22.38 -24.20 -1.94
C LYS A 493 23.29 -23.07 -2.42
N CYS A 494 23.21 -21.89 -1.80
CA CYS A 494 24.30 -20.93 -1.89
C CYS A 494 25.45 -21.64 -1.18
N ASP A 495 26.38 -22.14 -1.98
CA ASP A 495 27.57 -22.86 -1.51
C ASP A 495 28.15 -22.11 -0.30
N GLY A 496 28.22 -22.79 0.85
CA GLY A 496 28.80 -22.25 2.08
C GLY A 496 27.86 -21.69 3.15
N ILE A 497 26.52 -21.56 2.97
CA ILE A 497 25.65 -21.07 4.07
C ILE A 497 25.76 -21.96 5.32
N TYR A 498 25.64 -23.27 5.16
CA TYR A 498 25.70 -24.20 6.29
C TYR A 498 27.11 -24.31 6.90
N GLU A 499 28.15 -24.12 6.09
CA GLU A 499 29.54 -24.03 6.56
C GLU A 499 29.74 -22.76 7.41
N MET A 500 29.20 -21.63 6.95
CA MET A 500 29.21 -20.38 7.71
C MET A 500 28.41 -20.51 9.02
N ILE A 501 27.25 -21.17 9.01
CA ILE A 501 26.50 -21.46 10.26
C ILE A 501 27.35 -22.29 11.21
N HIS A 502 28.04 -23.33 10.72
CA HIS A 502 28.93 -24.14 11.55
C HIS A 502 30.08 -23.30 12.12
N GLN A 503 30.69 -22.42 11.33
CA GLN A 503 31.74 -21.48 11.79
C GLN A 503 31.21 -20.52 12.86
N MET A 504 30.03 -19.92 12.63
CA MET A 504 29.36 -19.03 13.58
C MET A 504 29.07 -19.75 14.90
N GLU A 505 28.47 -20.95 14.84
CA GLU A 505 28.17 -21.77 16.02
C GLU A 505 29.44 -22.17 16.78
N TRP A 506 30.53 -22.45 16.06
CA TRP A 506 31.81 -22.80 16.67
C TRP A 506 32.39 -21.61 17.46
N GLN A 507 32.40 -20.41 16.89
CA GLN A 507 32.86 -19.21 17.59
C GLN A 507 31.95 -18.82 18.76
N LEU A 508 30.63 -18.93 18.58
CA LEU A 508 29.65 -18.68 19.64
C LEU A 508 29.88 -19.54 20.88
N LYS A 509 30.32 -20.80 20.71
CA LYS A 509 30.65 -21.67 21.85
C LYS A 509 31.79 -21.13 22.71
N PHE A 510 32.78 -20.45 22.13
CA PHE A 510 33.87 -19.83 22.89
C PHE A 510 33.39 -18.62 23.71
N GLU A 511 32.40 -17.90 23.20
CA GLU A 511 31.73 -16.78 23.90
C GLU A 511 30.67 -17.25 24.92
N GLY A 512 30.58 -18.56 25.18
CA GLY A 512 29.66 -19.12 26.17
C GLY A 512 28.20 -19.21 25.71
N TYR A 513 27.92 -19.08 24.40
CA TYR A 513 26.56 -19.27 23.89
C TYR A 513 26.11 -20.73 24.03
N SER A 514 24.96 -20.91 24.65
CA SER A 514 24.20 -22.16 24.66
C SER A 514 22.83 -21.93 24.02
N PRO A 515 22.41 -22.73 23.02
CA PRO A 515 21.07 -22.63 22.45
C PRO A 515 20.00 -22.78 23.53
N ASP A 516 19.08 -21.83 23.59
CA ASP A 516 17.96 -21.86 24.55
C ASP A 516 16.88 -22.83 24.04
N THR A 517 17.00 -24.12 24.39
CA THR A 517 16.05 -25.15 23.94
C THR A 517 14.66 -25.00 24.57
N SER A 518 14.50 -24.17 25.60
CA SER A 518 13.20 -23.92 26.25
C SER A 518 12.19 -23.24 25.33
N VAL A 519 12.65 -22.49 24.32
CA VAL A 519 11.77 -21.84 23.34
C VAL A 519 11.19 -22.81 22.31
N VAL A 520 11.73 -24.03 22.21
CA VAL A 520 11.20 -25.06 21.32
C VAL A 520 10.12 -25.83 22.06
N LEU A 521 8.89 -25.34 21.92
CA LEU A 521 7.69 -25.86 22.59
C LEU A 521 7.11 -27.07 21.83
N HIS A 522 7.97 -28.06 21.59
CA HIS A 522 7.63 -29.35 20.98
C HIS A 522 8.13 -30.48 21.89
N ASP A 523 7.33 -31.52 22.03
CA ASP A 523 7.70 -32.74 22.74
C ASP A 523 8.61 -33.61 21.87
N VAL A 524 9.86 -33.18 21.74
CA VAL A 524 10.92 -33.82 20.97
C VAL A 524 12.21 -33.83 21.80
N ASP A 525 13.15 -34.71 21.45
CA ASP A 525 14.42 -34.79 22.15
C ASP A 525 15.24 -33.49 22.03
N GLU A 526 16.17 -33.28 22.97
CA GLU A 526 17.01 -32.08 23.01
C GLU A 526 17.88 -31.91 21.75
N GLY A 527 18.24 -33.00 21.06
CA GLY A 527 18.97 -32.95 19.80
C GLY A 527 18.12 -32.35 18.68
N GLU A 528 16.87 -32.79 18.54
CA GLU A 528 15.92 -32.24 17.59
C GLU A 528 15.56 -30.78 17.89
N LYS A 529 15.42 -30.40 19.17
CA LYS A 529 15.23 -28.98 19.55
C LYS A 529 16.38 -28.10 19.06
N ARG A 530 17.63 -28.55 19.26
CA ARG A 530 18.82 -27.83 18.78
C ARG A 530 18.85 -27.70 17.26
N ARG A 531 18.50 -28.75 16.52
CA ARG A 531 18.42 -28.72 15.04
C ARG A 531 17.38 -27.72 14.54
N ARG A 532 16.22 -27.63 15.21
CA ARG A 532 15.19 -26.65 14.86
C ARG A 532 15.69 -25.22 15.05
N LEU A 533 16.36 -24.96 16.17
CA LEU A 533 16.95 -23.64 16.45
C LEU A 533 18.05 -23.25 15.46
N SER A 534 18.90 -24.17 15.02
CA SER A 534 19.94 -23.88 14.03
C SER A 534 19.33 -23.57 12.66
N SER A 535 18.20 -24.20 12.33
CA SER A 535 17.46 -23.99 11.07
C SER A 535 16.56 -22.75 11.04
N HIS A 536 16.61 -21.86 12.04
CA HIS A 536 15.84 -20.62 12.05
C HIS A 536 16.24 -19.72 10.87
N SER A 537 15.25 -19.23 10.12
CA SER A 537 15.46 -18.37 8.95
C SER A 537 16.35 -17.15 9.21
N GLN A 538 16.36 -16.60 10.43
CA GLN A 538 17.24 -15.49 10.79
C GLN A 538 18.72 -15.89 10.77
N LYS A 539 19.06 -17.09 11.26
CA LYS A 539 20.45 -17.57 11.26
C LYS A 539 20.94 -17.82 9.84
N LEU A 540 20.08 -18.42 9.00
CA LEU A 540 20.33 -18.57 7.55
C LEU A 540 20.58 -17.21 6.87
N ALA A 541 19.74 -16.22 7.18
CA ALA A 541 19.85 -14.86 6.66
C ALA A 541 21.15 -14.16 7.09
N ILE A 542 21.56 -14.28 8.36
CA ILE A 542 22.82 -13.73 8.86
C ILE A 542 24.01 -14.40 8.16
N ALA A 543 24.03 -15.73 8.09
CA ALA A 543 25.10 -16.48 7.44
C ALA A 543 25.25 -16.07 5.96
N PHE A 544 24.14 -16.01 5.23
CA PHE A 544 24.14 -15.51 3.85
C PHE A 544 24.69 -14.08 3.76
N ALA A 545 24.26 -13.19 4.67
CA ALA A 545 24.73 -11.80 4.68
C ALA A 545 26.24 -11.70 4.96
N LEU A 546 26.77 -12.48 5.90
CA LEU A 546 28.20 -12.51 6.22
C LEU A 546 29.06 -12.98 5.04
N ILE A 547 28.59 -13.97 4.27
CA ILE A 547 29.29 -14.47 3.07
C ILE A 547 29.32 -13.41 1.96
N HIS A 548 28.22 -12.69 1.76
CA HIS A 548 28.00 -11.86 0.57
C HIS A 548 28.24 -10.35 0.77
N SER A 549 28.61 -9.94 1.98
CA SER A 549 28.85 -8.53 2.35
C SER A 549 30.31 -8.28 2.72
N SER A 550 30.77 -7.04 2.54
CA SER A 550 32.13 -6.65 2.92
C SER A 550 32.28 -6.57 4.43
N GLN A 551 33.52 -6.69 4.92
CA GLN A 551 33.83 -6.49 6.34
C GLN A 551 33.37 -5.10 6.82
N GLY A 552 32.82 -5.05 8.03
CA GLY A 552 32.23 -3.86 8.66
C GLY A 552 30.89 -3.38 8.08
N SER A 553 30.38 -3.96 6.99
CA SER A 553 29.13 -3.48 6.40
C SER A 553 27.89 -3.88 7.22
N PRO A 554 26.91 -2.98 7.40
CA PRO A 554 25.74 -3.25 8.23
C PRO A 554 24.81 -4.27 7.59
N ILE A 555 24.33 -5.22 8.38
CA ILE A 555 23.39 -6.27 7.95
C ILE A 555 21.97 -5.84 8.32
N ARG A 556 21.03 -5.98 7.38
CA ARG A 556 19.60 -5.66 7.60
C ARG A 556 18.75 -6.86 7.30
N ILE A 557 17.89 -7.22 8.25
CA ILE A 557 17.03 -8.40 8.17
C ILE A 557 15.59 -7.98 8.48
N VAL A 558 14.64 -8.41 7.66
CA VAL A 558 13.21 -8.26 7.93
C VAL A 558 12.60 -9.63 8.20
N ARG A 559 11.78 -9.76 9.25
CA ARG A 559 11.10 -11.00 9.62
C ARG A 559 9.58 -10.82 9.63
N ASN A 560 8.85 -11.90 9.35
CA ASN A 560 7.39 -11.92 9.47
C ASN A 560 6.90 -12.33 10.88
N ILE A 561 7.79 -12.82 11.73
CA ILE A 561 7.50 -13.29 13.10
C ILE A 561 8.31 -12.49 14.12
N ARG A 562 7.78 -12.42 15.35
CA ARG A 562 8.52 -11.86 16.51
C ARG A 562 9.80 -12.66 16.73
N MET A 563 10.87 -11.97 17.09
CA MET A 563 12.13 -12.63 17.40
C MET A 563 12.04 -13.38 18.73
N CYS A 564 12.52 -14.63 18.78
CA CYS A 564 12.63 -15.39 20.03
C CYS A 564 13.91 -15.02 20.81
N SER A 565 13.95 -15.36 22.10
CA SER A 565 15.11 -15.12 22.99
C SER A 565 16.40 -15.73 22.42
N ASP A 566 16.37 -16.97 21.94
CA ASP A 566 17.52 -17.63 21.32
C ASP A 566 18.08 -16.82 20.14
N CYS A 567 17.22 -16.43 19.20
CA CYS A 567 17.59 -15.62 18.05
C CYS A 567 18.13 -14.24 18.47
N HIS A 568 17.59 -13.65 19.55
CA HIS A 568 18.04 -12.38 20.07
C HIS A 568 19.46 -12.49 20.63
N THR A 569 19.70 -13.42 21.54
CA THR A 569 21.03 -13.69 22.13
C THR A 569 22.06 -14.09 21.07
N TYR A 570 21.66 -14.93 20.11
CA TYR A 570 22.50 -15.32 18.99
C TYR A 570 22.97 -14.12 18.18
N THR A 571 22.05 -13.24 17.75
CA THR A 571 22.42 -12.05 16.95
C THR A 571 23.25 -11.06 17.75
N LYS A 572 22.94 -10.89 19.04
CA LYS A 572 23.71 -10.05 19.97
C LYS A 572 25.18 -10.48 19.98
N LEU A 573 25.46 -11.75 20.21
CA LEU A 573 26.83 -12.26 20.22
C LEU A 573 27.49 -12.19 18.84
N ILE A 574 26.78 -12.55 17.77
CA ILE A 574 27.31 -12.45 16.40
C ILE A 574 27.70 -11.01 16.03
N SER A 575 26.95 -10.00 16.47
CA SER A 575 27.29 -8.60 16.23
C SER A 575 28.67 -8.22 16.79
N SER A 576 29.03 -8.79 17.95
CA SER A 576 30.34 -8.62 18.58
C SER A 576 31.42 -9.45 17.88
N ILE A 577 31.19 -10.75 17.68
CA ILE A 577 32.17 -11.70 17.12
C ILE A 577 32.64 -11.29 15.72
N TYR A 578 31.71 -10.84 14.87
CA TYR A 578 31.99 -10.52 13.47
C TYR A 578 32.19 -9.02 13.21
N ASP A 579 32.16 -8.19 14.26
CA ASP A 579 32.22 -6.73 14.17
C ASP A 579 31.23 -6.19 13.12
N ARG A 580 29.93 -6.37 13.43
CA ARG A 580 28.82 -6.05 12.54
C ARG A 580 27.70 -5.32 13.27
N GLU A 581 27.29 -4.19 12.72
CA GLU A 581 25.99 -3.61 13.03
C GLU A 581 24.89 -4.45 12.35
N ILE A 582 24.01 -5.07 13.13
CA ILE A 582 22.91 -5.89 12.61
C ILE A 582 21.59 -5.25 13.03
N THR A 583 20.77 -4.88 12.05
CA THR A 583 19.42 -4.36 12.28
C THR A 583 18.40 -5.40 11.87
N VAL A 584 17.58 -5.84 12.82
CA VAL A 584 16.50 -6.81 12.59
C VAL A 584 15.15 -6.13 12.82
N ARG A 585 14.33 -6.03 11.77
CA ARG A 585 12.92 -5.65 11.88
C ARG A 585 12.11 -6.92 12.09
N ASP A 586 11.50 -7.07 13.26
CA ASP A 586 10.48 -8.10 13.47
C ASP A 586 9.09 -7.55 13.14
N ARG A 587 8.03 -8.27 13.52
CA ARG A 587 6.64 -7.86 13.25
C ARG A 587 6.27 -6.53 13.92
N ASN A 588 6.89 -6.19 15.05
CA ASN A 588 6.46 -5.11 15.93
C ASN A 588 7.49 -3.97 16.00
N GLN A 589 8.79 -4.29 15.97
CA GLN A 589 9.84 -3.31 16.24
C GLN A 589 11.18 -3.66 15.57
N PHE A 590 12.09 -2.70 15.61
CA PHE A 590 13.48 -2.87 15.26
C PHE A 590 14.32 -3.24 16.47
N HIS A 591 15.25 -4.14 16.24
CA HIS A 591 16.33 -4.51 17.15
C HIS A 591 17.64 -4.12 16.47
N HIS A 592 18.34 -3.15 17.06
CA HIS A 592 19.65 -2.72 16.58
C HIS A 592 20.72 -3.35 17.44
N PHE A 593 21.47 -4.28 16.86
CA PHE A 593 22.56 -5.00 17.49
C PHE A 593 23.89 -4.38 17.10
N LYS A 594 24.70 -4.05 18.10
CA LYS A 594 26.05 -3.51 17.93
C LYS A 594 26.88 -3.84 19.17
N ASP A 595 28.11 -4.29 18.96
CA ASP A 595 29.09 -4.55 20.02
C ASP A 595 28.54 -5.43 21.16
N GLY A 596 27.75 -6.46 20.83
CA GLY A 596 27.18 -7.35 21.85
C GLY A 596 26.01 -6.76 22.64
N THR A 597 25.43 -5.65 22.19
CA THR A 597 24.27 -5.01 22.84
C THR A 597 23.09 -4.88 21.87
N CYS A 598 21.88 -4.70 22.40
CA CYS A 598 20.68 -4.46 21.60
C CYS A 598 19.93 -3.22 22.10
N SER A 599 19.36 -2.43 21.18
CA SER A 599 18.56 -1.24 21.49
C SER A 599 17.35 -1.51 22.39
N CYS A 600 16.80 -2.73 22.39
CA CYS A 600 15.66 -3.09 23.24
C CYS A 600 16.03 -3.46 24.69
N ARG A 601 17.32 -3.46 25.05
CA ARG A 601 17.82 -3.80 26.41
C ARG A 601 17.33 -5.15 26.96
N ASP A 602 17.17 -6.13 26.07
CA ASP A 602 16.62 -7.46 26.38
C ASP A 602 15.15 -7.43 26.91
N CYS A 603 14.45 -6.28 26.78
CA CYS A 603 13.00 -6.17 27.01
C CYS A 603 12.25 -6.73 25.78
N GLY A 604 12.20 -8.06 25.68
CA GLY A 604 11.64 -8.80 24.56
C GLY A 604 10.57 -9.79 24.98
#